data_AF-A0A431WYS6-F1
#
_entry.id   AF-A0A431WYS6-F1
#
_cell.length_a   1.000
_cell.length_b   1.000
_cell.length_c   1.000
_cell.angle_alpha   90.00
_cell.angle_beta   90.00
_cell.angle_gamma   90.00
#
_symmetry.space_group_name_H-M   'P 1'
#
loop_
_entity.id
_entity.type
_entity.pdbx_description
1 polymer ?
#
loop_
_entity_poly.entity_id
_entity_poly.type
_entity_poly.pdbx_seq_one_letter_code
_entity_poly.pdbx_strand_id
1 'polypeptide(L)'
;MKQLAAILMVTMALTISGCASSVSETAKVEYLTYVSAGQPVPVKNFTDSQGNHIDLTESHNAKLLVLFATWCPDSQRAMKALQASDLILDPNLDIIGIGREENKEALDKFANEYQINFPLVADSDRSIYAKFANAGVPRLILLDGENHIVKAIIAEGDNPLAEVRW
;
A
#
# COMPACT_ATOMS: atom_id res chain seq x y z
N MET A 1 26.79 -54.81 -65.65
CA MET A 1 28.26 -54.64 -65.57
C MET A 1 28.57 -53.66 -64.44
N LYS A 2 29.38 -54.10 -63.46
CA LYS A 2 30.33 -53.32 -62.63
C LYS A 2 29.73 -52.15 -61.79
N GLN A 3 29.51 -52.32 -60.48
CA GLN A 3 30.47 -52.29 -59.35
C GLN A 3 30.83 -50.86 -58.87
N LEU A 4 30.92 -50.74 -57.53
CA LEU A 4 31.61 -49.71 -56.72
C LEU A 4 30.88 -48.37 -56.52
N ALA A 5 30.88 -47.71 -55.36
CA ALA A 5 31.40 -48.00 -54.02
C ALA A 5 30.77 -46.99 -53.05
N ALA A 6 30.72 -47.38 -51.77
CA ALA A 6 30.34 -46.53 -50.64
C ALA A 6 31.29 -45.35 -50.44
N ILE A 7 30.76 -44.18 -50.06
CA ILE A 7 31.47 -43.21 -49.22
C ILE A 7 30.49 -42.69 -48.17
N LEU A 8 30.83 -43.05 -46.93
CA LEU A 8 30.34 -42.53 -45.68
C LEU A 8 30.88 -41.08 -45.51
N MET A 9 29.99 -40.09 -45.40
CA MET A 9 30.30 -38.83 -44.72
C MET A 9 29.15 -38.49 -43.78
N VAL A 10 29.34 -38.90 -42.52
CA VAL A 10 28.65 -38.36 -41.37
C VAL A 10 29.14 -36.94 -41.17
N THR A 11 28.28 -35.93 -41.28
CA THR A 11 28.44 -34.67 -40.53
C THR A 11 27.11 -33.93 -40.36
N MET A 12 26.64 -33.97 -39.11
CA MET A 12 26.14 -32.82 -38.36
C MET A 12 24.73 -32.29 -38.70
N ALA A 13 23.75 -32.87 -38.00
CA ALA A 13 22.48 -32.24 -37.68
C ALA A 13 22.71 -30.94 -36.89
N LEU A 14 21.95 -29.89 -37.21
CA LEU A 14 21.57 -28.80 -36.29
C LEU A 14 20.45 -27.96 -36.95
N THR A 15 19.26 -28.54 -37.00
CA THR A 15 18.03 -27.76 -37.10
C THR A 15 17.62 -27.35 -35.69
N ILE A 16 17.99 -26.15 -35.27
CA ILE A 16 17.34 -25.52 -34.11
C ILE A 16 16.55 -24.35 -34.67
N SER A 17 15.25 -24.61 -34.84
CA SER A 17 14.22 -23.60 -34.99
C SER A 17 14.43 -22.49 -33.98
N GLY A 18 14.45 -21.26 -34.48
CA GLY A 18 14.50 -20.07 -33.66
C GLY A 18 13.34 -20.02 -32.68
N CYS A 19 13.68 -19.86 -31.40
CA CYS A 19 12.84 -19.26 -30.39
C CYS A 19 13.77 -18.42 -29.52
N ALA A 20 13.87 -17.13 -29.81
CA ALA A 20 14.53 -16.18 -28.93
C ALA A 20 13.69 -14.90 -28.86
N SER A 21 12.46 -15.03 -28.36
CA SER A 21 11.77 -13.92 -27.71
C SER A 21 12.06 -14.04 -26.23
N SER A 22 13.20 -13.51 -25.79
CA SER A 22 13.42 -13.24 -24.37
C SER A 22 12.66 -11.97 -24.00
N VAL A 23 11.34 -12.08 -23.83
CA VAL A 23 10.59 -11.07 -23.08
C VAL A 23 10.83 -11.40 -21.62
N SER A 24 11.84 -10.77 -21.05
CA SER A 24 11.99 -10.66 -19.61
C SER A 24 10.86 -9.76 -19.10
N GLU A 25 9.67 -10.33 -18.94
CA GLU A 25 8.57 -9.70 -18.22
C GLU A 25 9.00 -9.58 -16.76
N THR A 26 9.45 -8.39 -16.37
CA THR A 26 9.47 -8.02 -14.96
C THR A 26 8.04 -8.12 -14.47
N ALA A 27 7.71 -9.17 -13.71
CA ALA A 27 6.39 -9.34 -13.12
C ALA A 27 6.08 -8.10 -12.28
N LYS A 28 5.24 -7.18 -12.80
CA LYS A 28 4.75 -6.04 -12.05
C LYS A 28 3.94 -6.60 -10.89
N VAL A 29 4.31 -6.26 -9.66
CA VAL A 29 3.50 -6.61 -8.48
C VAL A 29 2.14 -5.96 -8.66
N GLU A 30 1.10 -6.77 -8.82
CA GLU A 30 -0.27 -6.28 -8.88
C GLU A 30 -0.68 -5.75 -7.50
N TYR A 31 -1.15 -4.50 -7.44
CA TYR A 31 -1.63 -3.89 -6.19
C TYR A 31 -3.10 -4.22 -5.99
N LEU A 32 -3.35 -5.17 -5.09
CA LEU A 32 -4.67 -5.61 -4.71
C LEU A 32 -5.19 -4.78 -3.52
N THR A 33 -6.49 -4.51 -3.53
CA THR A 33 -7.22 -3.90 -2.42
C THR A 33 -8.28 -4.90 -1.96
N TYR A 34 -8.31 -5.23 -0.68
CA TYR A 34 -9.17 -6.26 -0.10
C TYR A 34 -10.45 -5.73 0.54
N VAL A 35 -10.62 -4.41 0.51
CA VAL A 35 -11.76 -3.69 1.05
C VAL A 35 -12.51 -2.97 -0.07
N SER A 36 -13.81 -2.83 0.07
CA SER A 36 -14.69 -2.20 -0.93
C SER A 36 -15.74 -1.32 -0.27
N ALA A 37 -16.26 -0.35 -1.03
CA ALA A 37 -17.27 0.57 -0.53
C ALA A 37 -18.51 -0.16 0.03
N GLY A 38 -19.06 0.38 1.12
CA GLY A 38 -20.20 -0.17 1.86
C GLY A 38 -19.87 -1.31 2.83
N GLN A 39 -18.65 -1.87 2.79
CA GLN A 39 -18.26 -2.91 3.75
C GLN A 39 -17.87 -2.29 5.10
N PRO A 40 -18.10 -2.98 6.24
CA PRO A 40 -17.53 -2.56 7.51
C PRO A 40 -16.01 -2.63 7.46
N VAL A 41 -15.33 -1.68 8.11
CA VAL A 41 -13.87 -1.71 8.25
C VAL A 41 -13.40 -3.00 8.96
N PRO A 42 -12.34 -3.68 8.47
CA PRO A 42 -11.91 -4.96 9.01
C PRO A 42 -11.20 -4.87 10.38
N VAL A 43 -10.82 -3.67 10.80
CA VAL A 43 -10.15 -3.39 12.08
C VAL A 43 -10.77 -2.14 12.69
N LYS A 44 -11.27 -2.26 13.94
CA LYS A 44 -11.93 -1.17 14.67
C LYS A 44 -11.17 -0.70 15.91
N ASN A 45 -10.21 -1.50 16.36
CA ASN A 45 -9.50 -1.26 17.61
C ASN A 45 -8.00 -1.16 17.32
N PHE A 46 -7.36 -0.13 17.87
CA PHE A 46 -5.94 0.11 17.74
C PHE A 46 -5.33 0.48 19.09
N THR A 47 -4.01 0.39 19.14
CA THR A 47 -3.18 1.03 20.16
C THR A 47 -2.19 1.92 19.41
N ASP A 48 -2.18 3.21 19.69
CA ASP A 48 -1.24 4.13 19.05
C ASP A 48 0.19 3.95 19.59
N SER A 49 1.15 4.64 18.97
CA SER A 49 2.55 4.57 19.36
C SER A 49 2.80 5.13 20.75
N GLN A 50 1.88 5.94 21.32
CA GLN A 50 1.97 6.48 22.67
C GLN A 50 1.30 5.57 23.72
N GLY A 51 0.68 4.47 23.30
CA GLY A 51 -0.01 3.52 24.17
C GLY A 51 -1.48 3.85 24.43
N ASN A 52 -2.04 4.85 23.74
CA ASN A 52 -3.46 5.16 23.86
C ASN A 52 -4.29 4.15 23.07
N HIS A 53 -5.43 3.77 23.64
CA HIS A 53 -6.41 2.95 22.94
C HIS A 53 -7.26 3.81 22.01
N ILE A 54 -7.57 3.27 20.83
CA ILE A 54 -8.48 3.89 19.85
C ILE A 54 -9.51 2.83 19.47
N ASP A 55 -10.78 3.08 19.77
CA ASP A 55 -11.91 2.32 19.25
C ASP A 55 -12.71 3.22 18.29
N LEU A 56 -12.75 2.84 17.02
CA LEU A 56 -13.45 3.60 15.98
C LEU A 56 -14.96 3.75 16.24
N THR A 57 -15.53 2.94 17.14
CA THR A 57 -16.95 2.98 17.49
C THR A 57 -17.30 4.03 18.55
N GLU A 58 -16.30 4.62 19.22
CA GLU A 58 -16.52 5.67 20.22
C GLU A 58 -16.93 7.02 19.60
N SER A 59 -16.70 7.20 18.30
CA SER A 59 -16.98 8.42 17.55
C SER A 59 -17.79 8.13 16.28
N HIS A 60 -18.78 8.99 16.00
CA HIS A 60 -19.55 8.99 14.75
C HIS A 60 -18.97 9.93 13.69
N ASN A 61 -17.78 10.48 13.92
CA ASN A 61 -17.06 11.26 12.92
C ASN A 61 -16.74 10.41 11.70
N ALA A 62 -16.65 11.07 10.55
CA ALA A 62 -15.98 10.52 9.38
C ALA A 62 -14.54 10.19 9.74
N LYS A 63 -13.93 9.19 9.08
CA LYS A 63 -12.56 8.79 9.41
C LYS A 63 -11.68 8.64 8.17
N LEU A 64 -10.40 8.95 8.34
CA LEU A 64 -9.37 8.75 7.35
C LEU A 64 -8.25 7.89 7.94
N LEU A 65 -8.18 6.63 7.52
CA LEU A 65 -7.04 5.77 7.83
C LEU A 65 -5.98 5.92 6.75
N VAL A 66 -4.75 6.23 7.14
CA VAL A 66 -3.61 6.43 6.25
C VAL A 66 -2.62 5.29 6.44
N LEU A 67 -2.65 4.30 5.56
CA LEU A 67 -1.69 3.19 5.56
C LEU A 67 -0.42 3.67 4.86
N PHE A 68 0.67 3.84 5.60
CA PHE A 68 1.88 4.50 5.10
C PHE A 68 3.17 3.79 5.56
N ALA A 69 4.31 4.25 5.05
CA ALA A 69 5.62 3.88 5.57
C ALA A 69 6.54 5.12 5.61
N THR A 70 7.34 5.26 6.66
CA THR A 70 8.19 6.44 6.91
C THR A 70 9.30 6.58 5.88
N TRP A 71 9.73 5.46 5.28
CA TRP A 71 10.78 5.38 4.27
C TRP A 71 10.27 5.57 2.83
N CYS A 72 8.95 5.60 2.61
CA CYS A 72 8.37 5.71 1.27
C CYS A 72 8.18 7.18 0.85
N PRO A 73 8.74 7.64 -0.28
CA PRO A 73 8.61 9.03 -0.72
C PRO A 73 7.17 9.49 -0.97
N ASP A 74 6.32 8.64 -1.57
CA ASP A 74 4.89 8.94 -1.74
C ASP A 74 4.17 9.07 -0.40
N SER A 75 4.50 8.22 0.57
CA SER A 75 3.95 8.30 1.92
C SER A 75 4.35 9.61 2.62
N GLN A 76 5.63 9.99 2.53
CA GLN A 76 6.11 11.27 3.07
C GLN A 76 5.38 12.46 2.44
N ARG A 77 5.16 12.44 1.12
CA ARG A 77 4.37 13.47 0.42
C ARG A 77 2.92 13.51 0.93
N ALA A 78 2.26 12.36 1.04
CA ALA A 78 0.88 12.28 1.53
C ALA A 78 0.73 12.78 2.97
N MET A 79 1.61 12.36 3.87
CA MET A 79 1.60 12.80 5.27
C MET A 79 1.86 14.31 5.39
N LYS A 80 2.81 14.85 4.61
CA LYS A 80 3.07 16.30 4.57
C LYS A 80 1.89 17.09 3.99
N ALA A 81 1.26 16.59 2.93
CA ALA A 81 0.08 17.21 2.34
C ALA A 81 -1.09 17.21 3.32
N LEU A 82 -1.30 16.10 4.05
CA LEU A 82 -2.34 15.97 5.06
C LEU A 82 -2.12 16.95 6.21
N GLN A 83 -0.88 17.01 6.74
CA GLN A 83 -0.50 17.93 7.80
C GLN A 83 -0.67 19.41 7.42
N ALA A 84 -0.58 19.75 6.13
CA ALA A 84 -0.77 21.10 5.62
C ALA A 84 -2.23 21.40 5.20
N SER A 85 -3.13 20.43 5.28
CA SER A 85 -4.52 20.56 4.84
C SER A 85 -5.46 20.92 5.99
N ASP A 86 -6.60 21.53 5.69
CA ASP A 86 -7.63 21.81 6.69
C ASP A 86 -8.29 20.55 7.26
N LEU A 87 -8.06 19.37 6.66
CA LEU A 87 -8.59 18.09 7.16
C LEU A 87 -8.14 17.80 8.59
N ILE A 88 -6.90 18.17 8.96
CA ILE A 88 -6.39 17.98 10.33
C ILE A 88 -7.01 18.94 11.35
N LEU A 89 -7.81 19.91 10.89
CA LEU A 89 -8.51 20.88 11.74
C LEU A 89 -10.02 20.61 11.80
N ASP A 90 -10.55 19.68 11.00
CA ASP A 90 -11.98 19.38 10.96
C ASP A 90 -12.39 18.59 12.22
N PRO A 91 -13.26 19.14 13.08
CA PRO A 91 -13.68 18.46 14.31
C PRO A 91 -14.58 17.23 14.04
N ASN A 92 -15.06 17.04 12.81
CA ASN A 92 -15.89 15.91 12.42
C ASN A 92 -15.11 14.84 11.65
N LEU A 93 -13.78 14.91 11.65
CA LEU A 93 -12.90 13.98 10.97
C LEU A 93 -11.83 13.43 11.93
N ASP A 94 -11.85 12.11 12.11
CA ASP A 94 -10.79 11.40 12.84
C ASP A 94 -9.75 10.87 11.86
N ILE A 95 -8.47 11.24 12.05
CA ILE A 95 -7.36 10.80 11.22
C ILE A 95 -6.47 9.85 12.00
N ILE A 96 -6.11 8.70 11.41
CA ILE A 96 -5.21 7.72 12.04
C ILE A 96 -4.19 7.27 11.00
N GLY A 97 -2.90 7.48 11.29
CA GLY A 97 -1.80 6.94 10.48
C GLY A 97 -1.45 5.52 10.93
N ILE A 98 -1.32 4.58 10.01
CA ILE A 98 -0.94 3.18 10.28
C ILE A 98 0.36 2.90 9.53
N GLY A 99 1.46 2.82 10.30
CA GLY A 99 2.80 2.61 9.78
C GLY A 99 3.09 1.13 9.51
N ARG A 100 2.99 0.74 8.24
CA ARG A 100 3.28 -0.62 7.76
C ARG A 100 4.76 -0.93 7.91
N GLU A 101 5.08 -2.01 8.62
CA GLU A 101 6.46 -2.40 8.99
C GLU A 101 7.19 -1.34 9.80
N GLU A 102 6.45 -0.44 10.45
CA GLU A 102 7.02 0.56 11.33
C GLU A 102 6.90 0.09 12.78
N ASN A 103 7.84 0.56 13.60
CA ASN A 103 7.81 0.39 15.06
C ASN A 103 7.60 1.74 15.73
N LYS A 104 7.39 1.73 17.06
CA LYS A 104 7.17 2.95 17.84
C LYS A 104 8.27 3.99 17.65
N GLU A 105 9.54 3.59 17.70
CA GLU A 105 10.67 4.52 17.62
C GLU A 105 10.72 5.24 16.27
N ALA A 106 10.52 4.50 15.16
CA ALA A 106 10.46 5.08 13.82
C ALA A 106 9.29 6.06 13.68
N LEU A 107 8.11 5.70 14.21
CA LEU A 107 6.93 6.57 14.19
C LEU A 107 7.09 7.82 15.06
N ASP A 108 7.70 7.71 16.24
CA ASP A 108 7.95 8.87 17.10
C ASP A 108 8.93 9.84 16.45
N LYS A 109 9.99 9.33 15.82
CA LYS A 109 10.92 10.16 15.04
C LYS A 109 10.20 10.85 13.88
N PHE A 110 9.40 10.10 13.14
CA PHE A 110 8.65 10.63 12.00
C PHE A 110 7.64 11.70 12.43
N ALA A 111 6.88 11.46 13.51
CA ALA A 111 5.93 12.42 14.04
C ALA A 111 6.61 13.74 14.42
N ASN A 112 7.78 13.67 15.06
CA ASN A 112 8.57 14.86 15.41
C ASN A 112 9.10 15.58 14.17
N GLU A 113 9.60 14.86 13.17
CA GLU A 113 10.17 15.48 11.95
C GLU A 113 9.09 16.15 11.09
N TYR A 114 7.92 15.51 10.95
CA TYR A 114 6.82 15.97 10.11
C TYR A 114 5.77 16.78 10.89
N GLN A 115 5.96 16.98 12.20
CA GLN A 115 5.05 17.69 13.09
C GLN A 115 3.63 17.11 13.09
N ILE A 116 3.52 15.78 13.03
CA ILE A 116 2.24 15.08 12.97
C ILE A 116 1.52 15.19 14.31
N ASN A 117 0.24 15.59 14.27
CA ASN A 117 -0.58 15.86 15.46
C ASN A 117 -1.78 14.91 15.62
N PHE A 118 -1.88 13.87 14.79
CA PHE A 118 -2.89 12.83 14.89
C PHE A 118 -2.25 11.47 15.26
N PRO A 119 -3.01 10.51 15.81
CA PRO A 119 -2.46 9.25 16.27
C PRO A 119 -1.77 8.43 15.17
N LEU A 120 -0.63 7.84 15.51
CA LEU A 120 0.10 6.91 14.65
C LEU A 120 0.14 5.51 15.29
N VAL A 121 -0.19 4.48 14.52
CA VAL A 121 -0.23 3.08 14.94
C VAL A 121 0.92 2.33 14.28
N ALA A 122 1.74 1.64 15.08
CA ALA A 122 2.79 0.77 14.59
C ALA A 122 2.22 -0.57 14.13
N ASP A 123 2.45 -0.92 12.87
CA ASP A 123 2.04 -2.20 12.27
C ASP A 123 3.27 -2.99 11.84
N SER A 124 4.10 -3.34 12.83
CA SER A 124 5.46 -3.88 12.62
C SER A 124 5.49 -5.20 11.84
N ASP A 125 4.45 -6.02 11.98
CA ASP A 125 4.32 -7.34 11.32
C ASP A 125 3.36 -7.33 10.13
N ARG A 126 2.86 -6.15 9.74
CA ARG A 126 1.84 -5.94 8.70
C ARG A 126 0.49 -6.59 8.99
N SER A 127 0.21 -7.03 10.22
CA SER A 127 -1.05 -7.72 10.55
C SER A 127 -2.29 -6.86 10.31
N ILE A 128 -2.18 -5.54 10.48
CA ILE A 128 -3.26 -4.58 10.18
C ILE A 128 -3.31 -4.33 8.67
N TYR A 129 -2.18 -3.93 8.06
CA TYR A 129 -2.11 -3.60 6.65
C TYR A 129 -2.60 -4.73 5.73
N ALA A 130 -2.25 -5.98 6.06
CA ALA A 130 -2.65 -7.16 5.30
C ALA A 130 -4.17 -7.38 5.24
N LYS A 131 -4.96 -6.72 6.11
CA LYS A 131 -6.43 -6.72 6.01
C LYS A 131 -6.96 -5.82 4.90
N PHE A 132 -6.18 -4.85 4.46
CA PHE A 132 -6.57 -3.85 3.47
C PHE A 132 -5.97 -4.11 2.09
N ALA A 133 -4.72 -4.59 2.01
CA ALA A 133 -4.00 -4.75 0.74
C ALA A 133 -2.82 -5.72 0.84
N ASN A 134 -2.30 -6.17 -0.32
CA ASN A 134 -1.05 -6.93 -0.39
C ASN A 134 0.20 -6.03 -0.41
N ALA A 135 0.14 -4.90 -1.12
CA ALA A 135 1.28 -4.02 -1.40
C ALA A 135 0.81 -2.61 -1.82
N GLY A 136 1.74 -1.67 -1.90
CA GLY A 136 1.48 -0.27 -2.25
C GLY A 136 1.15 0.61 -1.05
N VAL A 137 1.92 1.67 -0.87
CA VAL A 137 1.70 2.73 0.12
C VAL A 137 2.03 4.07 -0.54
N PRO A 138 1.38 5.18 -0.17
CA PRO A 138 0.34 5.27 0.85
C PRO A 138 -1.04 4.83 0.32
N ARG A 139 -1.90 4.37 1.22
CA ARG A 139 -3.31 4.12 0.94
C ARG A 139 -4.19 4.92 1.88
N LEU A 140 -5.20 5.56 1.33
CA LEU A 140 -6.19 6.36 2.07
C LEU A 140 -7.50 5.59 2.11
N ILE A 141 -7.94 5.22 3.31
CA ILE A 141 -9.20 4.51 3.53
C ILE A 141 -10.16 5.49 4.21
N LEU A 142 -11.18 5.89 3.49
CA LEU A 142 -12.21 6.81 3.96
C LEU A 142 -13.35 5.98 4.55
N LEU A 143 -13.76 6.30 5.77
CA LEU A 143 -14.87 5.68 6.47
C LEU A 143 -15.95 6.70 6.78
N ASP A 144 -17.21 6.27 6.76
CA ASP A 144 -18.34 7.06 7.27
C ASP A 144 -18.46 6.98 8.81
N GLY A 145 -19.46 7.67 9.36
CA GLY A 145 -19.74 7.70 10.81
C GLY A 145 -20.24 6.38 11.41
N GLU A 146 -20.55 5.39 10.57
CA GLU A 146 -20.89 4.01 10.98
C GLU A 146 -19.70 3.05 10.83
N ASN A 147 -18.54 3.57 10.42
CA ASN A 147 -17.31 2.84 10.14
C ASN A 147 -17.43 1.87 8.95
N HIS A 148 -18.27 2.19 7.97
CA HIS A 148 -18.24 1.56 6.65
C HIS A 148 -17.28 2.28 5.72
N ILE A 149 -16.64 1.52 4.84
CA ILE A 149 -15.72 2.04 3.84
C ILE A 149 -16.53 2.84 2.82
N VAL A 150 -16.15 4.09 2.64
CA VAL A 150 -16.64 4.94 1.54
C VAL A 150 -15.75 4.73 0.32
N LYS A 151 -14.43 4.80 0.52
CA LYS A 151 -13.45 4.68 -0.57
C LYS A 151 -12.11 4.17 -0.07
N ALA A 152 -11.39 3.43 -0.91
CA ALA A 152 -9.99 3.07 -0.72
C ALA A 152 -9.18 3.58 -1.91
N ILE A 153 -8.18 4.42 -1.64
CA ILE A 153 -7.38 5.11 -2.66
C ILE A 153 -5.93 4.67 -2.53
N ILE A 154 -5.27 4.39 -3.67
CA ILE A 154 -3.81 4.29 -3.74
C ILE A 154 -3.30 5.70 -4.08
N ALA A 155 -2.74 6.40 -3.08
CA ALA A 155 -2.43 7.83 -3.17
C ALA A 155 -0.99 8.06 -3.65
N GLU A 156 -0.68 7.55 -4.83
CA GLU A 156 0.61 7.75 -5.50
C GLU A 156 0.64 9.08 -6.28
N GLY A 157 1.81 9.71 -6.38
CA GLY A 157 2.03 10.89 -7.21
C GLY A 157 2.01 12.24 -6.49
N ASP A 158 1.72 13.30 -7.23
CA ASP A 158 1.95 14.70 -6.81
C ASP A 158 0.81 15.29 -5.97
N ASN A 159 -0.42 14.78 -6.10
CA ASN A 159 -1.58 15.28 -5.37
C ASN A 159 -2.30 14.14 -4.62
N PRO A 160 -1.74 13.65 -3.51
CA PRO A 160 -2.23 12.47 -2.80
C PRO A 160 -3.64 12.65 -2.21
N LEU A 161 -4.13 13.88 -2.06
CA LEU A 161 -5.43 14.19 -1.45
C LEU A 161 -6.51 14.55 -2.49
N ALA A 162 -6.21 14.49 -3.79
CA ALA A 162 -7.12 14.89 -4.87
C ALA A 162 -8.49 14.21 -4.79
N GLU A 163 -8.48 12.93 -4.36
CA GLU A 163 -9.64 12.05 -4.37
C GLU A 163 -10.29 11.88 -2.99
N VAL A 164 -9.82 12.58 -1.96
CA VAL A 164 -10.30 12.45 -0.58
C VAL A 164 -11.63 13.20 -0.42
N ARG A 165 -12.75 12.52 -0.65
CA ARG A 165 -14.11 13.05 -0.47
C ARG A 165 -14.99 11.92 0.08
N TRP A 166 -15.80 12.23 1.09
CA TRP A 166 -16.78 11.32 1.69
C TRP A 166 -18.08 11.32 0.90
#